data_AF-A0A661ZLT2-F1
#
_entry.id   AF-A0A661ZLT2-F1
#
_cell.length_a   1.000
_cell.length_b   1.000
_cell.length_c   1.000
_cell.angle_alpha   90.00
_cell.angle_beta   90.00
_cell.angle_gamma   90.00
#
_symmetry.space_group_name_H-M   'P 1'
#
loop_
_entity.id
_entity.type
_entity.pdbx_description
1 polymer ?
#
loop_
_entity_poly.entity_id
_entity_poly.type
_entity_poly.pdbx_seq_one_letter_code
_entity_poly.pdbx_strand_id
1 'polypeptide(L)'
;MKKDSIKIFEDSTIRTVWDSDNEKWYISIVDVISVLTDSANPQVYWRVLKKRLLAEGNQTVTNCNGLKMLAPDGKMRMTDVANTEQLFRLIQSIPSPKAIHLSL
;
A
#
# COMPACT_ATOMS: atom_id res chain seq x y z
N MET A 1 -17.73 -10.86 -11.33
CA MET A 1 -17.53 -11.45 -9.98
C MET A 1 -16.45 -10.64 -9.28
N LYS A 2 -16.74 -9.99 -8.15
CA LYS A 2 -15.71 -9.33 -7.32
C LYS A 2 -14.96 -10.39 -6.52
N LYS A 3 -13.68 -10.62 -6.85
CA LYS A 3 -12.76 -11.38 -6.00
C LYS A 3 -11.96 -10.36 -5.19
N ASP A 4 -12.59 -9.84 -4.13
CA ASP A 4 -11.87 -9.10 -3.11
C ASP A 4 -11.15 -10.14 -2.24
N SER A 5 -9.82 -10.22 -2.32
CA SER A 5 -9.02 -11.14 -1.49
C SER A 5 -8.40 -10.38 -0.32
N ILE A 6 -8.62 -10.85 0.90
CA ILE A 6 -7.96 -10.30 2.09
C ILE A 6 -6.78 -11.20 2.40
N LYS A 7 -5.56 -10.66 2.38
CA LYS A 7 -4.37 -11.35 2.90
C LYS A 7 -4.11 -10.84 4.32
N ILE A 8 -3.91 -11.76 5.25
CA ILE A 8 -3.61 -11.48 6.66
C ILE A 8 -2.09 -11.57 6.83
N PHE A 9 -1.47 -10.54 7.40
CA PHE A 9 -0.06 -10.52 7.78
C PHE A 9 0.05 -9.97 9.21
N GLU A 10 0.68 -10.68 10.14
CA GLU A 10 0.80 -10.29 11.56
C GLU A 10 -0.53 -9.75 12.16
N ASP A 11 -1.62 -10.53 12.05
CA ASP A 11 -2.97 -10.17 12.50
C ASP A 11 -3.59 -8.90 11.87
N SER A 12 -2.91 -8.32 10.88
CA SER A 12 -3.36 -7.13 10.17
C SER A 12 -3.97 -7.48 8.81
N THR A 13 -5.13 -6.88 8.53
CA THR A 13 -5.84 -7.02 7.26
C THR A 13 -5.26 -6.05 6.23
N ILE A 14 -4.65 -6.56 5.16
CA ILE A 14 -4.22 -5.74 4.02
C ILE A 14 -5.30 -5.77 2.93
N ARG A 15 -5.85 -4.60 2.59
CA ARG A 15 -6.87 -4.48 1.54
C ARG A 15 -6.26 -4.67 0.16
N THR A 16 -6.87 -5.54 -0.64
CA THR A 16 -6.53 -5.73 -2.05
C THR A 16 -7.77 -5.67 -2.94
N VAL A 17 -7.57 -5.24 -4.18
CA VAL A 17 -8.58 -5.22 -5.25
C VAL A 17 -8.00 -5.89 -6.48
N TRP A 18 -8.80 -6.76 -7.10
CA TRP A 18 -8.52 -7.28 -8.42
C TRP A 18 -9.05 -6.32 -9.48
N ASP A 19 -8.19 -5.87 -10.38
CA ASP A 19 -8.56 -5.17 -11.60
C ASP A 19 -8.61 -6.16 -12.75
N SER A 20 -9.81 -6.41 -13.27
CA SER A 20 -10.04 -7.32 -14.38
C SER A 20 -9.56 -6.78 -15.72
N ASP A 21 -9.52 -5.46 -15.90
CA ASP A 21 -9.20 -4.85 -17.19
C ASP A 21 -7.69 -4.89 -17.44
N ASN A 22 -6.90 -4.79 -16.37
CA ASN A 22 -5.44 -4.84 -16.41
C ASN A 22 -4.85 -6.17 -15.93
N GLU A 23 -5.72 -7.12 -15.53
CA GLU A 23 -5.36 -8.42 -14.92
C GLU A 23 -4.32 -8.28 -13.78
N LYS A 24 -4.53 -7.31 -12.89
CA LYS A 24 -3.58 -6.95 -11.83
C LYS A 24 -4.24 -6.86 -10.46
N TRP A 25 -3.48 -7.25 -9.44
CA TRP A 25 -3.81 -6.97 -8.06
C TRP A 25 -3.29 -5.59 -7.66
N TYR A 26 -4.15 -4.82 -7.00
CA TYR A 26 -3.81 -3.57 -6.35
C TYR A 26 -3.91 -3.71 -4.84
N ILE A 27 -2.89 -3.26 -4.14
CA ILE A 27 -2.75 -3.35 -2.69
C ILE A 27 -2.77 -1.95 -2.08
N SER A 28 -3.47 -1.77 -0.96
CA SER A 28 -3.46 -0.50 -0.22
C SER A 28 -2.07 -0.21 0.35
N ILE A 29 -1.49 0.92 -0.03
CA ILE A 29 -0.18 1.34 0.46
C ILE A 29 -0.22 1.68 1.95
N VAL A 30 -1.31 2.33 2.40
CA VAL A 30 -1.46 2.74 3.80
C VAL A 30 -1.53 1.53 4.73
N ASP A 31 -2.21 0.46 4.31
CA ASP A 31 -2.30 -0.77 5.10
C ASP A 31 -0.92 -1.44 5.22
N VAL A 32 -0.17 -1.49 4.12
CA VAL A 32 1.20 -2.02 4.13
C VAL A 32 2.13 -1.19 5.02
N ILE A 33 2.03 0.14 4.98
CA ILE A 33 2.78 1.01 5.89
C ILE A 33 2.39 0.75 7.33
N SER A 34 1.10 0.56 7.63
CA SER A 34 0.63 0.24 8.98
C SER A 34 1.31 -1.02 9.51
N VAL A 35 1.34 -2.09 8.71
CA VAL A 35 1.98 -3.37 9.05
C VAL A 35 3.48 -3.23 9.22
N LEU A 36 4.13 -2.47 8.32
CA LEU A 36 5.57 -2.38 8.29
C LEU A 36 6.17 -1.47 9.34
N THR A 37 5.44 -0.46 9.79
CA THR A 37 6.00 0.63 10.60
C THR A 37 5.40 0.72 12.00
N ASP A 38 4.33 -0.04 12.27
CA ASP A 38 3.51 0.07 13.49
C ASP A 38 3.10 1.53 13.79
N SER A 39 3.03 2.36 12.75
CA SER A 39 2.78 3.79 12.90
C SER A 39 1.35 4.02 13.41
N ALA A 40 1.20 4.84 14.46
CA ALA A 40 -0.10 5.28 14.92
C ALA A 40 -0.89 6.09 13.87
N ASN A 41 -0.21 6.62 12.84
CA ASN A 41 -0.86 7.34 11.74
C ASN A 41 -0.18 7.01 10.39
N PRO A 42 -0.48 5.84 9.79
CA PRO A 42 0.16 5.37 8.56
C PRO A 42 -0.15 6.28 7.35
N GLN A 43 -1.27 7.02 7.38
CA GLN A 43 -1.60 8.00 6.34
C GLN A 43 -0.65 9.20 6.36
N VAL A 44 -0.34 9.73 7.55
CA VAL A 44 0.63 10.82 7.70
C VAL A 44 2.03 10.34 7.35
N TYR A 45 2.40 9.13 7.80
CA TYR A 45 3.67 8.50 7.42
C TYR A 45 3.79 8.42 5.89
N TRP A 46 2.78 7.89 5.21
CA TRP A 46 2.76 7.78 3.76
C TRP A 46 2.93 9.14 3.07
N ARG A 47 2.20 10.16 3.53
CA ARG A 47 2.29 11.50 2.97
C ARG A 47 3.70 12.09 3.09
N VAL A 48 4.38 11.86 4.21
CA VAL A 48 5.76 12.33 4.43
C VAL A 48 6.75 11.55 3.56
N LEU A 49 6.62 10.21 3.52
CA LEU A 49 7.45 9.35 2.68
C LEU A 49 7.31 9.72 1.20
N LYS A 50 6.08 9.86 0.70
CA LYS A 50 5.78 10.28 -0.67
C LYS A 50 6.43 11.61 -1.02
N LYS A 51 6.36 12.60 -0.14
CA LYS A 51 7.03 13.91 -0.33
C LYS A 51 8.55 13.77 -0.41
N ARG A 52 9.17 12.96 0.45
CA ARG A 52 10.61 12.71 0.44
C ARG A 52 11.05 12.04 -0.86
N LEU A 53 10.36 10.97 -1.25
CA LEU A 53 10.67 10.22 -2.47
C LEU A 53 10.52 11.09 -3.72
N LEU A 54 9.50 11.96 -3.78
CA LEU A 54 9.37 12.94 -4.87
C LEU A 54 10.53 13.94 -4.89
N ALA A 55 10.99 14.43 -3.72
CA ALA A 55 12.11 15.35 -3.64
C ALA A 55 13.45 14.71 -4.05
N GLU A 56 13.60 13.40 -3.83
CA GLU A 56 14.76 12.61 -4.26
C GLU A 56 14.70 12.22 -5.75
N GLY A 57 13.64 12.60 -6.48
CA GLY A 57 13.44 12.25 -7.88
C GLY A 57 12.97 10.80 -8.11
N ASN A 58 12.54 10.10 -7.06
CA ASN A 58 12.05 8.74 -7.15
C ASN A 58 10.65 8.71 -7.82
N GLN A 59 10.60 8.27 -9.06
CA GLN A 59 9.38 8.23 -9.87
C GLN A 59 8.40 7.12 -9.46
N THR A 60 8.80 6.20 -8.57
CA THR A 60 7.97 5.04 -8.17
C THR A 60 6.69 5.49 -7.47
N VAL A 61 6.72 6.61 -6.74
CA VAL A 61 5.56 7.16 -6.01
C VAL A 61 4.67 8.07 -6.86
N THR A 62 5.13 8.47 -8.05
CA THR A 62 4.40 9.35 -8.96
C THR A 62 3.27 8.59 -9.68
N ASN A 63 3.35 7.26 -9.70
CA ASN A 63 2.41 6.38 -10.41
C ASN A 63 1.51 5.54 -9.48
N CYS A 64 1.32 5.98 -8.23
CA CYS A 64 0.33 5.33 -7.36
C CYS A 64 -1.07 5.68 -7.85
N ASN A 65 -1.83 4.67 -8.25
CA ASN A 65 -3.23 4.86 -8.64
C ASN A 65 -4.06 5.12 -7.38
N GLY A 66 -4.98 6.08 -7.44
CA GLY A 66 -6.02 6.21 -6.42
C GLY A 66 -7.16 5.25 -6.76
N LEU A 67 -7.44 4.28 -5.89
CA LEU A 67 -8.62 3.42 -6.01
C LEU A 67 -9.54 3.57 -4.81
N LYS A 68 -10.85 3.45 -5.05
CA LYS A 68 -11.83 3.38 -3.96
C LYS A 68 -11.78 1.98 -3.36
N MET A 69 -11.40 1.91 -2.09
CA MET A 69 -11.41 0.67 -1.28
C MET A 69 -12.33 0.84 -0.09
N LEU A 70 -12.87 -0.29 0.41
CA LEU A 70 -13.66 -0.30 1.65
C LEU A 70 -12.73 0.02 2.83
N ALA A 71 -13.02 1.06 3.59
CA ALA A 71 -12.27 1.38 4.81
C ALA A 71 -12.81 0.60 6.02
N PRO A 72 -12.07 0.53 7.14
CA PRO A 72 -12.51 -0.18 8.35
C PRO A 72 -13.84 0.32 8.93
N ASP A 73 -14.21 1.58 8.65
CA ASP A 73 -15.50 2.18 9.04
C ASP A 73 -16.67 1.78 8.12
N GLY A 74 -16.45 0.85 7.20
CA GLY A 74 -17.46 0.37 6.24
C GLY A 74 -17.73 1.32 5.07
N LYS A 75 -16.99 2.42 4.93
CA LYS A 75 -17.20 3.40 3.84
C LYS A 75 -16.17 3.23 2.73
N MET A 76 -16.58 3.41 1.48
CA MET A 76 -15.65 3.45 0.35
C MET A 76 -14.84 4.76 0.38
N ARG A 77 -13.51 4.64 0.40
CA ARG A 77 -12.59 5.78 0.43
C ARG A 77 -11.54 5.65 -0.64
N MET A 78 -11.15 6.78 -1.23
CA MET A 78 -10.01 6.83 -2.12
C MET A 78 -8.74 6.56 -1.31
N THR A 79 -7.91 5.64 -1.77
CA THR A 79 -6.60 5.36 -1.19
C THR A 79 -5.60 5.17 -2.31
N ASP A 80 -4.35 5.58 -2.05
CA ASP A 80 -3.24 5.23 -2.92
C ASP A 80 -3.04 3.71 -2.86
N VAL A 81 -2.93 3.10 -4.04
CA VAL A 81 -2.67 1.68 -4.23
C VAL A 81 -1.43 1.47 -5.08
N ALA A 82 -0.83 0.29 -4.93
CA ALA A 82 0.30 -0.17 -5.74
C ALA A 82 0.02 -1.59 -6.22
N ASN A 83 0.45 -1.91 -7.44
CA ASN A 83 0.58 -3.31 -7.84
C ASN A 83 1.80 -3.97 -7.15
N THR A 84 1.96 -5.29 -7.32
CA THR A 84 3.04 -6.05 -6.68
C THR A 84 4.43 -5.46 -6.93
N GLU A 85 4.77 -5.14 -8.18
CA GLU A 85 6.09 -4.60 -8.56
C GLU A 85 6.36 -3.22 -7.94
N GLN A 86 5.35 -2.34 -7.98
CA GLN A 86 5.41 -1.02 -7.36
C GLN A 86 5.56 -1.14 -5.84
N LEU A 87 4.84 -2.08 -5.24
CA LEU A 87 4.88 -2.31 -3.80
C LEU A 87 6.26 -2.78 -3.35
N PHE A 88 6.88 -3.73 -4.06
CA PHE A 88 8.24 -4.19 -3.74
C PHE A 88 9.25 -3.04 -3.71
N ARG A 89 9.24 -2.16 -4.73
CA ARG A 89 10.13 -0.98 -4.78
C ARG A 89 9.83 0.01 -3.65
N LEU A 90 8.56 0.19 -3.32
CA LEU A 90 8.16 1.06 -2.21
C LEU A 90 8.66 0.53 -0.87
N ILE A 91 8.50 -0.77 -0.61
CA ILE A 91 8.91 -1.41 0.65
C ILE A 91 10.41 -1.23 0.87
N GLN A 92 11.24 -1.33 -0.17
CA GLN A 92 12.68 -1.06 -0.10
C GLN A 92 13.02 0.38 0.33
N SER A 93 12.08 1.32 0.15
CA SER A 93 12.24 2.73 0.52
C SER A 93 11.72 3.05 1.92
N ILE A 94 11.10 2.09 2.61
CA ILE A 94 10.59 2.25 3.98
C ILE A 94 11.72 1.87 4.95
N PRO A 95 12.30 2.83 5.70
CA PRO A 95 13.28 2.51 6.73
C PRO A 95 12.57 1.88 7.92
N SER A 96 12.36 0.56 7.87
CA SER A 96 11.80 -0.24 8.95
C SER A 96 12.59 -1.55 9.11
N PRO A 97 12.89 -1.99 10.33
CA PRO A 97 13.48 -3.31 10.57
C PRO A 97 12.59 -4.46 10.06
N LYS A 98 11.27 -4.25 9.92
CA LYS A 98 10.32 -5.23 9.36
C LYS A 98 10.33 -5.29 7.83
N ALA A 99 10.83 -4.25 7.14
CA ALA A 99 10.84 -4.21 5.67
C ALA A 99 11.72 -5.31 5.03
N ILE A 100 12.68 -5.83 5.79
CA ILE A 100 13.58 -6.93 5.37
C ILE A 100 12.90 -8.31 5.41
N HIS A 101 11.74 -8.46 6.05
CA HIS A 101 11.09 -9.77 6.27
C HIS A 101 9.79 -10.01 5.48
N LEU A 102 9.51 -9.23 4.44
CA LEU A 102 8.46 -9.59 3.48
C LEU A 102 8.98 -10.54 2.41
N SER A 103 8.85 -11.85 2.65
CA SER A 103 8.77 -12.83 1.57
C SER A 103 7.37 -12.76 0.97
N LEU A 104 7.26 -12.20 -0.24
CA LEU A 104 6.03 -12.11 -1.04
C LEU A 104 5.91 -13.32 -1.98
#